data_AF-D3F7B5-F1
#
_entry.id   AF-D3F7B5-F1
#
_cell.length_a   1.000
_cell.length_b   1.000
_cell.length_c   1.000
_cell.angle_alpha   90.00
_cell.angle_beta   90.00
_cell.angle_gamma   90.00
#
_symmetry.space_group_name_H-M   'P 1'
#
loop_
_entity.id
_entity.type
_entity.pdbx_description
1 polymer ?
#
loop_
_entity_poly.entity_id
_entity_poly.type
_entity_poly.pdbx_seq_one_letter_code
_entity_poly.pdbx_strand_id
1 'polypeptide(L)'
;MFSPVPRRPSEQTCAAWLWRRLSDDGRHAYCPRCGADRPFRLRRGDIRYACRVCEMALDPRAGTAFEGSRTPLGTWFVATAMLREDPQLTPTALAAEAGVSYATSWRMLRRLRELPAGAFELRAGLGDEPGREPSTRVSLPSDDLIADPKLTSILRGAATAIVARGFAETRISDIADEAGVSAATVLHHFRTREAVLLAALRWAGAVATMQLSEELDPDASARDWLRKSVGSILPADEEQRAEAVLQLECWNVALHEPELVVHTEDIARRWRATLAELVQHGIDRGEFSTAAPAADVADLIAAALNGLWPKVLLGFEDYPRERCIELAETLLDTLLPAGAARAAPPVAR
;
A
#
# COMPACT_ATOMS: atom_id res chain seq x y z
N MET A 1 28.82 22.68 -15.46
CA MET A 1 29.27 23.30 -14.20
C MET A 1 28.62 22.49 -13.10
N PHE A 2 29.36 21.59 -12.47
CA PHE A 2 28.81 20.64 -11.49
C PHE A 2 28.23 21.42 -10.31
N SER A 3 26.92 21.26 -10.06
CA SER A 3 26.26 21.77 -8.86
C SER A 3 26.98 21.19 -7.64
N PRO A 4 27.30 21.97 -6.60
CA PRO A 4 28.03 21.47 -5.44
C PRO A 4 27.22 20.39 -4.75
N VAL A 5 27.85 19.23 -4.57
CA VAL A 5 27.31 18.07 -3.85
C VAL A 5 26.66 18.53 -2.54
N PRO A 6 25.39 18.17 -2.27
CA PRO A 6 24.76 18.55 -1.02
C PRO A 6 25.59 17.98 0.14
N ARG A 7 26.02 18.87 1.05
CA ARG A 7 26.83 18.50 2.22
C ARG A 7 26.12 17.37 2.97
N ARG A 8 26.79 16.22 3.13
CA ARG A 8 26.21 15.04 3.78
C ARG A 8 25.72 15.40 5.20
N PRO A 9 24.41 15.29 5.48
CA PRO A 9 23.89 15.57 6.82
C PRO A 9 24.38 14.52 7.82
N SER A 10 24.49 14.91 9.10
CA SER A 10 24.89 13.98 10.16
C SER A 10 23.79 12.92 10.41
N GLU A 11 24.15 11.76 10.94
CA GLU A 11 23.19 10.72 11.34
C GLU A 11 22.11 11.28 12.28
N GLN A 12 22.49 12.14 13.23
CA GLN A 12 21.56 12.76 14.17
C GLN A 12 20.62 13.75 13.48
N THR A 13 21.11 14.51 12.50
CA THR A 13 20.28 15.42 11.71
C THR A 13 19.25 14.63 10.89
N CYS A 14 19.67 13.55 10.25
CA CYS A 14 18.77 12.70 9.48
C CYS A 14 17.75 11.99 10.38
N ALA A 15 18.20 11.47 11.51
CA ALA A 15 17.33 10.82 12.49
C ALA A 15 16.31 11.80 13.08
N ALA A 16 16.73 13.04 13.39
CA ALA A 16 15.83 14.09 13.86
C ALA A 16 14.83 14.52 12.78
N TRP A 17 15.24 14.54 11.51
CA TRP A 17 14.33 14.77 10.39
C TRP A 17 13.29 13.66 10.28
N LEU A 18 13.73 12.40 10.30
CA LEU A 18 12.83 11.25 10.25
C LEU A 18 11.91 11.20 11.47
N TRP A 19 12.40 11.58 12.64
CA TRP A 19 11.64 11.63 13.88
C TRP A 19 10.45 12.58 13.81
N ARG A 20 10.53 13.66 13.01
CA ARG A 20 9.40 14.59 12.82
C ARG A 20 8.17 13.93 12.22
N ARG A 21 8.31 12.81 11.51
CA ARG A 21 7.17 12.00 11.03
C ARG A 21 6.40 11.30 12.14
N LEU A 22 7.06 11.07 13.28
CA LEU A 22 6.48 10.39 14.45
C LEU A 22 6.13 11.39 15.57
N SER A 23 6.61 12.63 15.46
CA SER A 23 6.62 13.62 16.54
C SER A 23 6.62 15.03 15.98
N ASP A 24 5.43 15.62 15.86
CA ASP A 24 5.22 16.94 15.27
C ASP A 24 6.03 18.04 15.97
N ASP A 25 6.01 18.06 17.31
CA ASP A 25 6.77 19.00 18.13
C ASP A 25 8.23 18.56 18.36
N GLY A 26 8.61 17.38 17.83
CA GLY A 26 9.92 16.76 17.97
C GLY A 26 10.20 16.21 19.38
N ARG A 27 9.21 16.21 20.28
CA ARG A 27 9.36 15.78 21.68
C ARG A 27 8.33 14.75 22.10
N HIS A 28 7.10 14.79 21.61
CA HIS A 28 6.04 13.86 21.96
C HIS A 28 5.68 12.98 20.76
N ALA A 29 5.52 11.70 21.03
CA ALA A 29 5.09 10.71 20.05
C ALA A 29 4.27 9.64 20.75
N TYR A 30 3.52 8.87 19.99
CA TYR A 30 2.80 7.72 20.53
C TYR A 30 3.77 6.66 21.02
N CYS A 31 3.65 6.25 22.29
CA CYS A 31 4.45 5.17 22.84
C CYS A 31 3.66 3.84 22.83
N PRO A 32 4.08 2.82 22.07
CA PRO A 32 3.35 1.55 21.97
C PRO A 32 3.31 0.76 23.27
N ARG A 33 4.32 0.93 24.14
CA ARG A 33 4.35 0.29 25.45
C ARG A 33 3.46 0.99 26.49
N CYS A 34 3.27 2.30 26.37
CA CYS A 34 2.42 3.06 27.31
C CYS A 34 0.97 3.21 26.85
N GLY A 35 0.68 2.97 25.57
CA GLY A 35 -0.65 3.15 25.01
C GLY A 35 -1.11 4.61 24.89
N ALA A 36 -0.19 5.58 24.90
CA ALA A 36 -0.51 7.00 24.89
C ALA A 36 0.65 7.82 24.31
N ASP A 37 0.38 9.08 23.96
CA ASP A 37 1.42 10.05 23.63
C ASP A 37 2.29 10.33 24.85
N ARG A 38 3.59 10.18 24.66
CA ARG A 38 4.60 10.36 25.71
C ARG A 38 5.71 11.24 25.23
N PRO A 39 6.40 11.94 26.15
CA PRO A 39 7.63 12.62 25.79
C PRO A 39 8.72 11.58 25.53
N PHE A 40 9.43 11.74 24.44
CA PHE A 40 10.57 10.94 24.02
C PHE A 40 11.87 11.75 24.13
N ARG A 41 12.98 11.05 24.32
CA ARG A 41 14.34 11.62 24.32
C ARG A 41 15.20 10.86 23.32
N LEU A 42 15.96 11.56 22.49
CA LEU A 42 17.00 10.92 21.68
C LEU A 42 17.99 10.20 22.61
N ARG A 43 18.26 8.92 22.35
CA ARG A 43 19.28 8.17 23.10
C ARG A 43 20.67 8.69 22.71
N ARG A 44 21.53 8.90 23.71
CA ARG A 44 22.91 9.37 23.46
C ARG A 44 23.66 8.37 22.60
N GLY A 45 24.27 8.84 21.51
CA GLY A 45 25.08 8.01 20.61
C GLY A 45 24.27 7.04 19.73
N ASP A 46 22.95 7.21 19.66
CA ASP A 46 22.03 6.38 18.89
C ASP A 46 21.12 7.31 18.05
N ILE A 47 20.37 6.74 17.13
CA ILE A 47 19.32 7.43 16.35
C ILE A 47 17.93 7.20 16.94
N ARG A 48 17.79 6.23 17.86
CA ARG A 48 16.51 5.86 18.46
C ARG A 48 16.07 6.81 19.57
N TYR A 49 14.76 7.01 19.66
CA TYR A 49 14.12 7.84 20.65
C TYR A 49 13.50 6.98 21.76
N ALA A 50 13.84 7.25 23.02
CA ALA A 50 13.33 6.52 24.18
C ALA A 50 12.17 7.26 24.84
N CYS A 51 11.07 6.57 25.12
CA CYS A 51 9.98 7.08 25.94
C CYS A 51 10.50 7.43 27.32
N ARG A 52 10.18 8.62 27.84
CA ARG A 52 10.62 9.04 29.18
C ARG A 52 9.90 8.32 30.31
N VAL A 53 8.80 7.63 30.02
CA VAL A 53 7.98 6.93 31.02
C VAL A 53 8.35 5.45 31.12
N CYS A 54 8.39 4.72 30.00
CA CYS A 54 8.62 3.27 29.99
C CYS A 54 9.91 2.84 29.28
N GLU A 55 10.72 3.79 28.83
CA GLU A 55 12.03 3.58 28.19
C GLU A 55 12.04 2.83 26.85
N MET A 56 10.87 2.44 26.34
CA MET A 56 10.69 1.87 25.01
C MET A 56 11.35 2.76 23.96
N ALA A 57 12.16 2.16 23.09
CA ALA A 57 12.88 2.87 22.05
C ALA A 57 12.17 2.72 20.70
N LEU A 58 11.93 3.84 20.03
CA LEU A 58 11.44 3.90 18.65
C LEU A 58 12.61 4.20 17.71
N ASP A 59 12.67 3.45 16.61
CA ASP A 59 13.59 3.72 15.52
C ASP A 59 12.92 4.65 14.52
N PRO A 60 13.45 5.86 14.28
CA PRO A 60 12.84 6.80 13.34
C PRO A 60 12.89 6.30 11.88
N ARG A 61 13.62 5.22 11.60
CA ARG A 61 13.67 4.58 10.27
C ARG A 61 12.56 3.56 10.04
N ALA A 62 11.82 3.17 11.07
CA ALA A 62 10.74 2.19 10.92
C ALA A 62 9.71 2.67 9.89
N GLY A 63 9.28 1.80 8.98
CA GLY A 63 8.37 2.12 7.89
C GLY A 63 8.97 3.04 6.82
N THR A 64 10.28 2.96 6.58
CA THR A 64 10.99 3.77 5.56
C THR A 64 11.92 2.91 4.71
N ALA A 65 12.35 3.40 3.55
CA ALA A 65 13.39 2.73 2.74
C ALA A 65 14.71 2.49 3.50
N PHE A 66 14.93 3.24 4.59
CA PHE A 66 16.11 3.18 5.45
C PHE A 66 16.01 2.08 6.53
N GLU A 67 14.84 1.46 6.69
CA GLU A 67 14.62 0.42 7.68
C GLU A 67 15.53 -0.79 7.46
N GLY A 68 16.12 -1.28 8.56
CA GLY A 68 17.03 -2.43 8.55
C GLY A 68 18.35 -2.20 7.81
N SER A 69 18.58 -1.01 7.25
CA SER A 69 19.80 -0.70 6.51
C SER A 69 20.99 -0.48 7.45
N ARG A 70 22.15 -1.03 7.06
CA ARG A 70 23.45 -0.70 7.67
C ARG A 70 24.13 0.50 7.00
N THR A 71 23.65 0.93 5.84
CA THR A 71 24.12 2.17 5.20
C THR A 71 23.69 3.37 6.05
N PRO A 72 24.62 4.30 6.36
CA PRO A 72 24.33 5.51 7.13
C PRO A 72 23.18 6.34 6.51
N LEU A 73 22.33 6.93 7.35
CA LEU A 73 21.26 7.83 6.93
C LEU A 73 21.78 9.02 6.12
N GLY A 74 22.93 9.58 6.48
CA GLY A 74 23.51 10.69 5.70
C GLY A 74 23.74 10.31 4.23
N THR A 75 24.14 9.06 3.97
CA THR A 75 24.35 8.52 2.62
C THR A 75 23.02 8.31 1.89
N TRP A 76 21.99 7.85 2.60
CA TRP A 76 20.64 7.71 2.06
C TRP A 76 20.00 9.04 1.68
N PHE A 77 20.24 10.08 2.47
CA PHE A 77 19.72 11.42 2.19
C PHE A 77 20.38 12.03 0.95
N VAL A 78 21.68 11.77 0.74
CA VAL A 78 22.36 12.11 -0.53
C VAL A 78 21.71 11.39 -1.71
N ALA A 79 21.50 10.07 -1.60
CA ALA A 79 20.85 9.30 -2.67
C ALA A 79 19.44 9.80 -3.00
N THR A 80 18.67 10.16 -1.97
CA THR A 80 17.31 10.69 -2.11
C THR A 80 17.33 12.07 -2.79
N ALA A 81 18.26 12.95 -2.42
CA ALA A 81 18.43 14.26 -3.06
C ALA A 81 18.82 14.12 -4.54
N MET A 82 19.78 13.25 -4.85
CA MET A 82 20.20 13.03 -6.24
C MET A 82 19.09 12.42 -7.11
N LEU A 83 18.33 11.45 -6.59
CA LEU A 83 17.23 10.84 -7.34
C LEU A 83 16.09 11.84 -7.62
N ARG A 84 15.91 12.83 -6.73
CA ARG A 84 14.95 13.91 -6.96
C ARG A 84 15.40 14.88 -8.04
N GLU A 85 16.69 15.20 -8.08
CA GLU A 85 17.26 16.06 -9.12
C GLU A 85 17.27 15.36 -10.48
N ASP A 86 17.54 14.05 -10.48
CA ASP A 86 17.56 13.20 -11.67
C ASP A 86 16.79 11.87 -11.43
N PRO A 87 15.53 11.78 -11.86
CA PRO A 87 14.74 10.54 -11.76
C PRO A 87 15.38 9.33 -12.47
N GLN A 88 16.21 9.59 -13.50
CA GLN A 88 16.92 8.56 -14.27
C GLN A 88 18.29 8.20 -13.67
N LEU A 89 18.60 8.69 -12.47
CA LEU A 89 19.88 8.46 -11.79
C LEU A 89 20.32 6.99 -11.84
N THR A 90 21.55 6.76 -12.32
CA THR A 90 22.10 5.42 -12.47
C THR A 90 22.79 4.94 -11.19
N PRO A 91 22.82 3.62 -10.91
CA PRO A 91 23.56 3.08 -9.77
C PRO A 91 25.06 3.44 -9.80
N THR A 92 25.64 3.56 -10.98
CA THR A 92 27.05 3.93 -11.16
C THR A 92 27.30 5.39 -10.75
N ALA A 93 26.44 6.31 -11.18
CA ALA A 93 26.52 7.72 -10.80
C ALA A 93 26.33 7.91 -9.28
N LEU A 94 25.34 7.20 -8.70
CA LEU A 94 25.13 7.24 -7.25
C LEU A 94 26.30 6.63 -6.47
N ALA A 95 26.91 5.53 -6.94
CA ALA A 95 28.04 4.89 -6.27
C ALA A 95 29.25 5.84 -6.16
N ALA A 96 29.56 6.53 -7.27
CA ALA A 96 30.66 7.49 -7.33
C ALA A 96 30.44 8.67 -6.38
N GLU A 97 29.24 9.23 -6.37
CA GLU A 97 28.91 10.44 -5.60
C GLU A 97 28.70 10.16 -4.10
N ALA A 98 27.96 9.09 -3.77
CA ALA A 98 27.70 8.72 -2.38
C ALA A 98 28.87 7.99 -1.71
N GLY A 99 29.92 7.63 -2.47
CA GLY A 99 31.09 6.91 -1.96
C GLY A 99 30.74 5.53 -1.41
N VAL A 100 29.86 4.80 -2.10
CA VAL A 100 29.41 3.44 -1.73
C VAL A 100 29.72 2.44 -2.84
N SER A 101 29.69 1.14 -2.53
CA SER A 101 29.82 0.12 -3.57
C SER A 101 28.64 0.15 -4.54
N TYR A 102 28.88 -0.26 -5.79
CA TYR A 102 27.85 -0.39 -6.82
C TYR A 102 26.65 -1.25 -6.35
N ALA A 103 26.90 -2.38 -5.68
CA ALA A 103 25.85 -3.22 -5.13
C ALA A 103 25.03 -2.52 -4.02
N THR A 104 25.61 -1.54 -3.34
CA THR A 104 24.89 -0.73 -2.34
C THR A 104 24.08 0.36 -3.02
N SER A 105 24.63 1.08 -4.00
CA SER A 105 23.89 2.10 -4.74
C SER A 105 22.71 1.51 -5.52
N TRP A 106 22.87 0.33 -6.12
CA TRP A 106 21.77 -0.37 -6.79
C TRP A 106 20.62 -0.70 -5.84
N ARG A 107 20.93 -1.28 -4.66
CA ARG A 107 19.93 -1.57 -3.62
C ARG A 107 19.24 -0.30 -3.11
N MET A 108 19.98 0.80 -3.01
CA MET A 108 19.43 2.08 -2.59
C MET A 108 18.42 2.62 -3.61
N LEU A 109 18.78 2.68 -4.89
CA LEU A 109 17.88 3.16 -5.94
C LEU A 109 16.65 2.29 -6.11
N ARG A 110 16.81 0.97 -6.02
CA ARG A 110 15.69 0.03 -6.07
C ARG A 110 14.66 0.35 -4.98
N ARG A 111 15.09 0.41 -3.71
CA ARG A 111 14.22 0.72 -2.58
C ARG A 111 13.59 2.12 -2.67
N LEU A 112 14.31 3.12 -3.19
CA LEU A 112 13.77 4.48 -3.32
C LEU A 112 12.74 4.60 -4.44
N ARG A 113 12.87 3.83 -5.51
CA ARG A 113 11.94 3.82 -6.66
C ARG A 113 10.68 2.99 -6.42
N GLU A 114 10.77 1.98 -5.55
CA GLU A 114 9.63 1.17 -5.10
C GLU A 114 8.70 1.95 -4.14
N LEU A 115 9.07 3.17 -3.72
CA LEU A 115 8.21 4.02 -2.90
C LEU A 115 7.21 4.81 -3.76
N PRO A 116 5.97 5.02 -3.27
CA PRO A 116 4.99 5.83 -3.98
C PRO A 116 5.50 7.28 -4.18
N ALA A 117 5.15 7.87 -5.33
CA ALA A 117 5.42 9.29 -5.60
C ALA A 117 4.84 10.15 -4.47
N GLY A 118 5.65 11.04 -3.91
CA GLY A 118 5.27 11.86 -2.74
C GLY A 118 5.77 11.34 -1.39
N ALA A 119 6.24 10.09 -1.29
CA ALA A 119 6.81 9.54 -0.05
C ALA A 119 8.01 10.35 0.51
N PHE A 120 8.62 11.19 -0.34
CA PHE A 120 9.66 12.15 -0.01
C PHE A 120 9.45 13.51 -0.68
N GLU A 121 8.22 14.03 -0.74
CA GLU A 121 7.98 15.43 -1.10
C GLU A 121 8.63 16.37 -0.06
N LEU A 122 9.95 16.62 -0.19
CA LEU A 122 10.58 17.82 0.34
C LEU A 122 9.92 19.02 -0.35
N ARG A 123 9.08 19.73 0.40
CA ARG A 123 8.92 21.17 0.23
C ARG A 123 10.21 21.85 0.65
N ALA A 124 10.67 22.78 -0.17
CA ALA A 124 11.95 23.43 -0.03
C ALA A 124 12.08 24.17 1.31
N GLY A 125 13.26 24.05 1.95
CA GLY A 125 13.70 24.93 3.04
C GLY A 125 13.68 24.28 4.43
N LEU A 126 14.85 24.22 5.07
CA LEU A 126 15.06 23.87 6.48
C LEU A 126 14.54 24.95 7.46
N GLY A 127 13.39 25.56 7.18
CA GLY A 127 12.84 26.62 8.01
C GLY A 127 11.51 27.15 7.46
N ASP A 128 10.42 26.46 7.77
CA ASP A 128 9.14 27.04 8.15
C ASP A 128 8.19 25.93 8.62
N GLU A 129 7.29 26.27 9.55
CA GLU A 129 6.46 25.31 10.30
C GLU A 129 5.51 24.49 9.41
N PRO A 130 5.36 23.17 9.67
CA PRO A 130 4.43 22.34 8.94
C PRO A 130 2.99 22.65 9.34
N GLY A 131 2.18 23.02 8.35
CA GLY A 131 0.74 22.81 8.40
C GLY A 131 0.44 21.31 8.41
N ARG A 132 -0.10 20.85 9.54
CA ARG A 132 -0.88 19.62 9.79
C ARG A 132 -0.97 18.59 8.64
N GLU A 133 -0.23 17.49 8.76
CA GLU A 133 -0.73 16.17 8.33
C GLU A 133 -1.36 15.50 9.56
N PRO A 134 -2.58 14.95 9.46
CA PRO A 134 -3.26 14.38 10.61
C PRO A 134 -2.51 13.13 11.11
N SER A 135 -2.03 13.20 12.35
CA SER A 135 -1.74 12.04 13.19
C SER A 135 -2.89 11.04 13.09
N THR A 136 -2.71 9.92 12.38
CA THR A 136 -3.73 8.88 12.29
C THR A 136 -3.63 7.99 13.52
N ARG A 137 -4.74 7.80 14.24
CA ARG A 137 -4.82 6.84 15.36
C ARG A 137 -4.57 5.39 14.95
N VAL A 138 -4.65 5.10 13.65
CA VAL A 138 -4.49 3.77 13.05
C VAL A 138 -3.11 3.60 12.44
N SER A 139 -2.36 2.65 12.99
CA SER A 139 -1.07 2.18 12.46
C SER A 139 -1.26 0.75 11.99
N LEU A 140 -1.11 0.51 10.69
CA LEU A 140 -1.19 -0.82 10.11
C LEU A 140 0.18 -1.52 10.18
N PRO A 141 0.23 -2.85 10.35
CA PRO A 141 1.49 -3.60 10.22
C PRO A 141 2.04 -3.52 8.79
N SER A 142 3.34 -3.82 8.61
CA SER A 142 3.99 -3.90 7.29
C SER A 142 3.35 -4.96 6.38
N ASP A 143 3.58 -4.88 5.08
CA ASP A 143 2.92 -5.71 4.04
C ASP A 143 3.14 -7.25 4.18
N ASP A 144 3.96 -7.71 5.14
CA ASP A 144 4.17 -9.14 5.49
C ASP A 144 3.00 -9.78 6.26
N LEU A 145 1.75 -9.29 6.10
CA LEU A 145 0.56 -9.78 6.82
C LEU A 145 0.28 -11.28 6.58
N ILE A 146 0.69 -11.80 5.43
CA ILE A 146 0.47 -13.18 4.98
C ILE A 146 1.51 -14.15 5.58
N ALA A 147 2.71 -13.66 5.92
CA ALA A 147 3.82 -14.51 6.34
C ALA A 147 3.73 -14.94 7.81
N ASP A 148 2.97 -14.24 8.65
CA ASP A 148 2.75 -14.59 10.05
C ASP A 148 1.44 -15.40 10.19
N PRO A 149 1.52 -16.71 10.52
CA PRO A 149 0.33 -17.56 10.65
C PRO A 149 -0.63 -17.10 11.75
N LYS A 150 -0.09 -16.49 12.81
CA LYS A 150 -0.89 -16.01 13.93
C LYS A 150 -1.63 -14.73 13.56
N LEU A 151 -0.96 -13.83 12.85
CA LEU A 151 -1.59 -12.63 12.31
C LEU A 151 -2.67 -13.01 11.29
N THR A 152 -2.38 -13.95 10.40
CA THR A 152 -3.34 -14.49 9.44
C THR A 152 -4.58 -15.08 10.13
N SER A 153 -4.41 -15.83 11.23
CA SER A 153 -5.55 -16.34 12.03
C SER A 153 -6.43 -15.22 12.57
N ILE A 154 -5.81 -14.14 13.08
CA ILE A 154 -6.55 -12.96 13.58
C ILE A 154 -7.30 -12.24 12.45
N LEU A 155 -6.67 -12.05 11.30
CA LEU A 155 -7.27 -11.37 10.15
C LEU A 155 -8.42 -12.17 9.55
N ARG A 156 -8.26 -13.49 9.42
CA ARG A 156 -9.33 -14.40 9.04
C ARG A 156 -10.47 -14.39 10.05
N GLY A 157 -10.17 -14.48 11.34
CA GLY A 157 -11.20 -14.44 12.38
C GLY A 157 -11.93 -13.10 12.44
N ALA A 158 -11.23 -11.99 12.14
CA ALA A 158 -11.87 -10.70 11.99
C ALA A 158 -12.82 -10.68 10.77
N ALA A 159 -12.38 -11.19 9.62
CA ALA A 159 -13.23 -11.29 8.43
C ALA A 159 -14.52 -12.09 8.73
N THR A 160 -14.40 -13.28 9.31
CA THR A 160 -15.57 -14.12 9.65
C THR A 160 -16.50 -13.41 10.64
N ALA A 161 -15.95 -12.82 11.71
CA ALA A 161 -16.76 -12.14 12.71
C ALA A 161 -17.50 -10.90 12.15
N ILE A 162 -16.85 -10.15 11.26
CA ILE A 162 -17.44 -8.97 10.60
C ILE A 162 -18.50 -9.38 9.58
N VAL A 163 -18.23 -10.40 8.76
CA VAL A 163 -19.23 -10.91 7.79
C VAL A 163 -20.49 -11.41 8.49
N ALA A 164 -20.35 -12.05 9.65
CA ALA A 164 -21.49 -12.59 10.38
C ALA A 164 -22.32 -11.53 11.12
N ARG A 165 -21.72 -10.41 11.55
CA ARG A 165 -22.35 -9.48 12.52
C ARG A 165 -22.37 -8.02 12.10
N GLY A 166 -21.61 -7.64 11.08
CA GLY A 166 -21.31 -6.25 10.73
C GLY A 166 -20.24 -5.66 11.64
N PHE A 167 -19.43 -4.74 11.10
CA PHE A 167 -18.28 -4.20 11.81
C PHE A 167 -18.68 -3.49 13.11
N ALA A 168 -19.78 -2.73 13.09
CA ALA A 168 -20.29 -1.97 14.23
C ALA A 168 -20.50 -2.84 15.49
N GLU A 169 -21.02 -4.05 15.31
CA GLU A 169 -21.33 -4.98 16.41
C GLU A 169 -20.17 -5.92 16.77
N THR A 170 -19.19 -6.12 15.87
CA THR A 170 -18.04 -7.01 16.12
C THR A 170 -17.08 -6.47 17.18
N ARG A 171 -17.00 -7.12 18.35
CA ARG A 171 -16.05 -6.78 19.42
C ARG A 171 -14.70 -7.45 19.20
N ILE A 172 -13.66 -6.92 19.83
CA ILE A 172 -12.33 -7.55 19.84
C ILE A 172 -12.36 -8.97 20.44
N SER A 173 -13.24 -9.22 21.41
CA SER A 173 -13.46 -10.57 21.95
C SER A 173 -13.97 -11.54 20.89
N ASP A 174 -14.88 -11.11 20.04
CA ASP A 174 -15.49 -11.97 19.02
C ASP A 174 -14.44 -12.38 17.97
N ILE A 175 -13.57 -11.43 17.60
CA ILE A 175 -12.42 -11.67 16.71
C ILE A 175 -11.44 -12.66 17.36
N ALA A 176 -11.20 -12.51 18.65
CA ALA A 176 -10.28 -13.37 19.39
C ALA A 176 -10.82 -14.81 19.49
N ASP A 177 -12.10 -14.96 19.80
CA ASP A 177 -12.79 -16.25 19.88
C ASP A 177 -12.74 -16.97 18.53
N GLU A 178 -13.06 -16.27 17.44
CA GLU A 178 -13.00 -16.82 16.08
C GLU A 178 -11.57 -17.21 15.67
N ALA A 179 -10.58 -16.39 16.03
CA ALA A 179 -9.18 -16.63 15.71
C ALA A 179 -8.48 -17.64 16.64
N GLY A 180 -9.16 -18.15 17.67
CA GLY A 180 -8.60 -19.06 18.66
C GLY A 180 -7.49 -18.45 19.52
N VAL A 181 -7.54 -17.13 19.77
CA VAL A 181 -6.54 -16.39 20.56
C VAL A 181 -7.20 -15.60 21.68
N SER A 182 -6.41 -14.96 22.55
CA SER A 182 -6.95 -14.05 23.56
C SER A 182 -7.20 -12.65 22.99
N ALA A 183 -8.18 -11.92 23.52
CA ALA A 183 -8.41 -10.51 23.17
C ALA A 183 -7.15 -9.64 23.39
N ALA A 184 -6.36 -9.93 24.42
CA ALA A 184 -5.07 -9.28 24.66
C ALA A 184 -4.06 -9.51 23.53
N THR A 185 -4.10 -10.67 22.88
CA THR A 185 -3.27 -10.97 21.70
C THR A 185 -3.70 -10.14 20.50
N VAL A 186 -5.01 -10.01 20.24
CA VAL A 186 -5.51 -9.15 19.16
C VAL A 186 -5.07 -7.70 19.39
N LEU A 187 -5.25 -7.18 20.61
CA LEU A 187 -4.86 -5.82 20.99
C LEU A 187 -3.34 -5.58 20.97
N HIS A 188 -2.54 -6.65 21.12
CA HIS A 188 -1.09 -6.56 20.98
C HIS A 188 -0.68 -6.22 19.55
N HIS A 189 -1.39 -6.77 18.55
CA HIS A 189 -1.12 -6.53 17.14
C HIS A 189 -1.86 -5.30 16.60
N PHE A 190 -3.10 -5.07 17.03
CA PHE A 190 -3.97 -4.03 16.52
C PHE A 190 -4.50 -3.16 17.64
N ARG A 191 -4.15 -1.87 17.60
CA ARG A 191 -4.51 -0.92 18.65
C ARG A 191 -6.00 -0.55 18.68
N THR A 192 -6.67 -0.64 17.54
CA THR A 192 -8.09 -0.27 17.40
C THR A 192 -8.82 -1.30 16.53
N ARG A 193 -10.15 -1.34 16.61
CA ARG A 193 -10.98 -2.22 15.78
C ARG A 193 -10.86 -1.85 14.30
N GLU A 194 -10.73 -0.58 14.01
CA GLU A 194 -10.56 -0.03 12.66
C GLU A 194 -9.22 -0.47 12.06
N ALA A 195 -8.16 -0.56 12.88
CA ALA A 195 -6.88 -1.10 12.46
C ALA A 195 -6.98 -2.59 12.08
N VAL A 196 -7.79 -3.37 12.82
CA VAL A 196 -8.08 -4.77 12.47
C VAL A 196 -8.84 -4.84 11.15
N LEU A 197 -9.90 -4.04 11.00
CA LEU A 197 -10.73 -3.99 9.79
C LEU A 197 -9.89 -3.69 8.53
N LEU A 198 -9.09 -2.62 8.57
CA LEU A 198 -8.22 -2.24 7.45
C LEU A 198 -7.16 -3.30 7.14
N ALA A 199 -6.59 -3.93 8.17
CA ALA A 199 -5.62 -5.01 7.97
C ALA A 199 -6.29 -6.28 7.42
N ALA A 200 -7.52 -6.59 7.84
CA ALA A 200 -8.30 -7.72 7.35
C ALA A 200 -8.67 -7.52 5.88
N LEU A 201 -9.08 -6.31 5.49
CA LEU A 201 -9.32 -5.96 4.08
C LEU A 201 -8.06 -6.12 3.23
N ARG A 202 -6.91 -5.58 3.69
CA ARG A 202 -5.62 -5.72 2.97
C ARG A 202 -5.24 -7.18 2.79
N TRP A 203 -5.42 -7.99 3.83
CA TRP A 203 -5.15 -9.42 3.77
C TRP A 203 -6.11 -10.15 2.82
N ALA A 204 -7.41 -9.87 2.89
CA ALA A 204 -8.41 -10.48 2.01
C ALA A 204 -8.11 -10.18 0.53
N GLY A 205 -7.85 -8.93 0.17
CA GLY A 205 -7.50 -8.56 -1.21
C GLY A 205 -6.17 -9.17 -1.69
N ALA A 206 -5.20 -9.35 -0.80
CA ALA A 206 -3.95 -10.02 -1.15
C ALA A 206 -4.14 -11.53 -1.37
N VAL A 207 -4.97 -12.19 -0.56
CA VAL A 207 -5.37 -13.60 -0.77
C VAL A 207 -6.10 -13.75 -2.11
N ALA A 208 -7.07 -12.88 -2.40
CA ALA A 208 -7.79 -12.89 -3.67
C ALA A 208 -6.85 -12.71 -4.88
N THR A 209 -5.87 -11.81 -4.77
CA THR A 209 -4.84 -11.61 -5.81
C THR A 209 -3.98 -12.86 -6.01
N MET A 210 -3.57 -13.53 -4.92
CA MET A 210 -2.79 -14.77 -5.01
C MET A 210 -3.58 -15.89 -5.67
N GLN A 211 -4.83 -16.11 -5.26
CA GLN A 211 -5.69 -17.15 -5.85
C GLN A 211 -5.94 -16.91 -7.34
N LEU A 212 -6.23 -15.65 -7.70
CA LEU A 212 -6.37 -15.25 -9.09
C LEU A 212 -5.11 -15.59 -9.91
N SER A 213 -3.93 -15.40 -9.32
CA SER A 213 -2.67 -15.71 -9.98
C SER A 213 -2.34 -17.20 -10.10
N GLU A 214 -2.89 -18.04 -9.22
CA GLU A 214 -2.75 -19.49 -9.28
C GLU A 214 -3.70 -20.12 -10.30
N GLU A 215 -4.89 -19.53 -10.48
CA GLU A 215 -5.90 -20.02 -11.42
C GLU A 215 -5.60 -19.69 -12.89
N LEU A 216 -4.84 -18.61 -13.13
CA LEU A 216 -4.54 -18.14 -14.48
C LEU A 216 -3.20 -18.66 -14.96
N ASP A 217 -3.17 -19.06 -16.24
CA ASP A 217 -1.93 -19.36 -16.94
C ASP A 217 -1.05 -18.09 -16.94
N PRO A 218 0.21 -18.17 -16.46
CA PRO A 218 1.16 -17.06 -16.55
C PRO A 218 1.36 -16.54 -17.98
N ASP A 219 1.13 -17.39 -18.99
CA ASP A 219 1.23 -17.05 -20.41
C ASP A 219 -0.12 -16.62 -21.03
N ALA A 220 -1.19 -16.52 -20.23
CA ALA A 220 -2.49 -16.03 -20.69
C ALA A 220 -2.40 -14.59 -21.22
N SER A 221 -3.32 -14.24 -22.11
CA SER A 221 -3.40 -12.89 -22.67
C SER A 221 -3.71 -11.86 -21.59
N ALA A 222 -3.25 -10.63 -21.75
CA ALA A 222 -3.60 -9.52 -20.86
C ALA A 222 -5.12 -9.29 -20.81
N ARG A 223 -5.81 -9.58 -21.92
CA ARG A 223 -7.27 -9.53 -22.00
C ARG A 223 -7.94 -10.57 -21.10
N ASP A 224 -7.43 -11.79 -21.08
CA ASP A 224 -8.00 -12.86 -20.23
C ASP A 224 -7.74 -12.57 -18.76
N TRP A 225 -6.54 -12.09 -18.42
CA TRP A 225 -6.23 -11.58 -17.08
C TRP A 225 -7.19 -10.47 -16.67
N LEU A 226 -7.46 -9.47 -17.52
CA LEU A 226 -8.39 -8.38 -17.21
C LEU A 226 -9.82 -8.89 -16.97
N ARG A 227 -10.31 -9.78 -17.84
CA ARG A 227 -11.66 -10.35 -17.69
C ARG A 227 -11.78 -11.16 -16.40
N LYS A 228 -10.76 -11.95 -16.06
CA LYS A 228 -10.77 -12.72 -14.83
C LYS A 228 -10.65 -11.82 -13.59
N SER A 229 -9.81 -10.78 -13.61
CA SER A 229 -9.74 -9.77 -12.53
C SER A 229 -11.08 -9.04 -12.32
N VAL A 230 -11.79 -8.72 -13.40
CA VAL A 230 -13.14 -8.14 -13.35
C VAL A 230 -14.15 -9.16 -12.78
N GLY A 231 -14.03 -10.42 -13.15
CA GLY A 231 -14.89 -11.48 -12.63
C GLY A 231 -14.69 -11.72 -11.13
N SER A 232 -13.45 -11.66 -10.64
CA SER A 232 -13.12 -11.93 -9.23
C SER A 232 -13.61 -10.84 -8.29
N ILE A 233 -13.72 -9.59 -8.75
CA ILE A 233 -14.23 -8.50 -7.89
C ILE A 233 -15.75 -8.53 -7.73
N LEU A 234 -16.47 -9.21 -8.63
CA LEU A 234 -17.92 -9.41 -8.55
C LEU A 234 -18.19 -10.67 -7.72
N PRO A 235 -18.61 -10.55 -6.43
CA PRO A 235 -18.54 -11.66 -5.48
C PRO A 235 -19.34 -12.88 -5.92
N ALA A 236 -18.69 -14.04 -6.00
CA ALA A 236 -19.27 -15.33 -6.40
C ALA A 236 -19.30 -16.36 -5.26
N ASP A 237 -18.35 -16.27 -4.35
CA ASP A 237 -18.13 -17.21 -3.26
C ASP A 237 -18.02 -16.48 -1.91
N GLU A 238 -17.83 -17.26 -0.83
CA GLU A 238 -17.76 -16.74 0.53
C GLU A 238 -16.56 -15.82 0.76
N GLU A 239 -15.42 -16.07 0.12
CA GLU A 239 -14.19 -15.31 0.31
C GLU A 239 -14.26 -13.95 -0.38
N GLN A 240 -14.71 -13.92 -1.65
CA GLN A 240 -14.95 -12.69 -2.38
C GLN A 240 -16.08 -11.87 -1.73
N ARG A 241 -17.10 -12.54 -1.19
CA ARG A 241 -18.14 -11.87 -0.41
C ARG A 241 -17.57 -11.26 0.87
N ALA A 242 -16.66 -11.96 1.56
CA ALA A 242 -16.02 -11.44 2.75
C ALA A 242 -15.19 -10.18 2.46
N GLU A 243 -14.39 -10.20 1.39
CA GLU A 243 -13.63 -9.03 0.95
C GLU A 243 -14.56 -7.84 0.65
N ALA A 244 -15.64 -8.06 -0.11
CA ALA A 244 -16.59 -7.01 -0.46
C ALA A 244 -17.31 -6.41 0.77
N VAL A 245 -17.67 -7.23 1.76
CA VAL A 245 -18.22 -6.75 3.04
C VAL A 245 -17.19 -5.88 3.77
N LEU A 246 -15.95 -6.35 3.90
CA LEU A 246 -14.88 -5.60 4.55
C LEU A 246 -14.62 -4.25 3.86
N GLN A 247 -14.66 -4.23 2.53
CA GLN A 247 -14.52 -3.01 1.73
C GLN A 247 -15.64 -2.01 2.02
N LEU A 248 -16.90 -2.46 2.05
CA LEU A 248 -18.05 -1.60 2.34
C LEU A 248 -18.01 -1.06 3.77
N GLU A 249 -17.61 -1.88 4.73
CA GLU A 249 -17.42 -1.46 6.12
C GLU A 249 -16.28 -0.45 6.24
N CYS A 250 -15.16 -0.63 5.51
CA CYS A 250 -14.08 0.35 5.48
C CYS A 250 -14.55 1.70 4.96
N TRP A 251 -15.35 1.73 3.88
CA TRP A 251 -15.95 2.97 3.37
C TRP A 251 -16.87 3.60 4.39
N ASN A 252 -17.74 2.81 5.03
CA ASN A 252 -18.65 3.29 6.07
C ASN A 252 -17.90 3.94 7.25
N VAL A 253 -16.83 3.31 7.74
CA VAL A 253 -16.00 3.90 8.81
C VAL A 253 -15.28 5.15 8.31
N ALA A 254 -14.71 5.14 7.11
CA ALA A 254 -13.99 6.28 6.54
C ALA A 254 -14.87 7.53 6.33
N LEU A 255 -16.19 7.36 6.16
CA LEU A 255 -17.15 8.49 6.13
C LEU A 255 -17.17 9.30 7.44
N HIS A 256 -16.85 8.65 8.55
CA HIS A 256 -16.91 9.24 9.89
C HIS A 256 -15.54 9.47 10.50
N GLU A 257 -14.50 8.83 9.97
CA GLU A 257 -13.11 8.92 10.42
C GLU A 257 -12.20 9.35 9.25
N PRO A 258 -12.03 10.67 9.00
CA PRO A 258 -11.25 11.19 7.87
C PRO A 258 -9.79 10.69 7.85
N GLU A 259 -9.25 10.36 9.02
CA GLU A 259 -7.92 9.76 9.18
C GLU A 259 -7.78 8.41 8.46
N LEU A 260 -8.88 7.69 8.20
CA LEU A 260 -8.85 6.39 7.54
C LEU A 260 -8.98 6.47 6.02
N VAL A 261 -9.39 7.63 5.49
CA VAL A 261 -9.53 7.84 4.04
C VAL A 261 -8.22 7.53 3.34
N VAL A 262 -7.08 7.98 3.88
CA VAL A 262 -5.75 7.72 3.30
C VAL A 262 -5.44 6.22 3.17
N HIS A 263 -5.89 5.40 4.12
CA HIS A 263 -5.67 3.96 4.10
C HIS A 263 -6.57 3.27 3.08
N THR A 264 -7.83 3.70 2.96
CA THR A 264 -8.75 3.19 1.93
C THR A 264 -8.31 3.63 0.53
N GLU A 265 -7.79 4.84 0.39
CA GLU A 265 -7.27 5.38 -0.87
C GLU A 265 -6.00 4.63 -1.29
N ASP A 266 -5.12 4.29 -0.35
CA ASP A 266 -3.92 3.49 -0.61
C ASP A 266 -4.27 2.09 -1.14
N ILE A 267 -5.26 1.40 -0.55
CA ILE A 267 -5.75 0.11 -1.04
C ILE A 267 -6.29 0.25 -2.47
N ALA A 268 -7.16 1.24 -2.71
CA ALA A 268 -7.71 1.50 -4.04
C ALA A 268 -6.63 1.91 -5.07
N ARG A 269 -5.60 2.65 -4.64
CA ARG A 269 -4.48 3.07 -5.49
C ARG A 269 -3.65 1.87 -5.95
N ARG A 270 -3.33 0.94 -5.05
CA ARG A 270 -2.57 -0.27 -5.39
C ARG A 270 -3.31 -1.13 -6.41
N TRP A 271 -4.60 -1.36 -6.17
CA TRP A 271 -5.42 -2.13 -7.10
C TRP A 271 -5.49 -1.48 -8.49
N ARG A 272 -5.71 -0.16 -8.56
CA ARG A 272 -5.69 0.58 -9.83
C ARG A 272 -4.34 0.55 -10.53
N ALA A 273 -3.23 0.58 -9.78
CA ALA A 273 -1.90 0.44 -10.35
C ALA A 273 -1.72 -0.93 -11.03
N THR A 274 -2.18 -2.02 -10.40
CA THR A 274 -2.16 -3.36 -11.00
C THR A 274 -3.00 -3.43 -12.28
N LEU A 275 -4.20 -2.82 -12.29
CA LEU A 275 -5.01 -2.73 -13.51
C LEU A 275 -4.31 -1.93 -14.61
N ALA A 276 -3.68 -0.80 -14.27
CA ALA A 276 -2.97 0.04 -15.23
C ALA A 276 -1.75 -0.68 -15.84
N GLU A 277 -0.99 -1.42 -15.03
CA GLU A 277 0.12 -2.27 -15.50
C GLU A 277 -0.37 -3.33 -16.48
N LEU A 278 -1.48 -3.99 -16.16
CA LEU A 278 -2.06 -5.02 -17.01
C LEU A 278 -2.60 -4.45 -18.34
N VAL A 279 -3.24 -3.28 -18.29
CA VAL A 279 -3.66 -2.55 -19.50
C VAL A 279 -2.44 -2.17 -20.34
N GLN A 280 -1.40 -1.59 -19.74
CA GLN A 280 -0.18 -1.22 -20.46
C GLN A 280 0.49 -2.45 -21.10
N HIS A 281 0.54 -3.57 -20.39
CA HIS A 281 1.11 -4.82 -20.88
C HIS A 281 0.39 -5.32 -22.15
N GLY A 282 -0.95 -5.30 -22.17
CA GLY A 282 -1.72 -5.69 -23.34
C GLY A 282 -1.58 -4.73 -24.52
N ILE A 283 -1.43 -3.42 -24.25
CA ILE A 283 -1.13 -2.41 -25.28
C ILE A 283 0.24 -2.68 -25.92
N ASP A 284 1.27 -2.92 -25.11
CA ASP A 284 2.64 -3.16 -25.58
C ASP A 284 2.74 -4.41 -26.47
N ARG A 285 1.92 -5.43 -26.15
CA ARG A 285 1.77 -6.67 -26.92
C ARG A 285 0.83 -6.55 -28.12
N GLY A 286 0.11 -5.43 -28.27
CA GLY A 286 -0.82 -5.19 -29.36
C GLY A 286 -2.13 -6.00 -29.27
N GLU A 287 -2.48 -6.50 -28.08
CA GLU A 287 -3.71 -7.28 -27.85
C GLU A 287 -4.95 -6.36 -27.87
N PHE A 288 -4.78 -5.12 -27.43
CA PHE A 288 -5.78 -4.06 -27.49
C PHE A 288 -5.13 -2.69 -27.66
N SER A 289 -5.95 -1.71 -27.99
CA SER A 289 -5.53 -0.32 -28.17
C SER A 289 -6.52 0.63 -27.52
N THR A 290 -6.05 1.80 -27.10
CA THR A 290 -6.89 2.85 -26.52
C THR A 290 -6.29 4.22 -26.80
N ALA A 291 -7.13 5.26 -26.82
CA ALA A 291 -6.70 6.64 -27.02
C ALA A 291 -6.28 7.33 -25.71
N ALA A 292 -6.69 6.78 -24.56
CA ALA A 292 -6.40 7.33 -23.24
C ALA A 292 -5.16 6.67 -22.61
N PRO A 293 -4.47 7.34 -21.68
CA PRO A 293 -3.44 6.72 -20.86
C PRO A 293 -3.96 5.45 -20.14
N ALA A 294 -3.12 4.43 -19.99
CA ALA A 294 -3.50 3.18 -19.32
C ALA A 294 -4.01 3.41 -17.88
N ALA A 295 -3.45 4.39 -17.16
CA ALA A 295 -3.89 4.78 -15.83
C ALA A 295 -5.35 5.30 -15.81
N ASP A 296 -5.71 6.16 -16.76
CA ASP A 296 -7.06 6.71 -16.87
C ASP A 296 -8.07 5.61 -17.24
N VAL A 297 -7.68 4.66 -18.10
CA VAL A 297 -8.51 3.49 -18.42
C VAL A 297 -8.71 2.61 -17.20
N ALA A 298 -7.67 2.36 -16.40
CA ALA A 298 -7.77 1.62 -15.15
C ALA A 298 -8.69 2.32 -14.13
N ASP A 299 -8.63 3.65 -14.04
CA ASP A 299 -9.55 4.46 -13.22
C ASP A 299 -11.01 4.28 -13.65
N LEU A 300 -11.29 4.30 -14.95
CA LEU A 300 -12.64 4.09 -15.49
C LEU A 300 -13.16 2.67 -15.22
N ILE A 301 -12.31 1.66 -15.39
CA ILE A 301 -12.63 0.27 -15.05
C ILE A 301 -12.96 0.16 -13.56
N ALA A 302 -12.07 0.65 -12.69
CA ALA A 302 -12.24 0.61 -11.25
C ALA A 302 -13.51 1.34 -10.79
N ALA A 303 -13.81 2.51 -11.36
CA ALA A 303 -15.01 3.29 -11.05
C ALA A 303 -16.30 2.52 -11.41
N ALA A 304 -16.33 1.87 -12.58
CA ALA A 304 -17.46 1.06 -12.99
C ALA A 304 -17.65 -0.17 -12.08
N LEU A 305 -16.57 -0.88 -11.77
CA LEU A 305 -16.60 -2.03 -10.86
C LEU A 305 -17.08 -1.63 -9.46
N ASN A 306 -16.64 -0.48 -8.94
CA ASN A 306 -17.14 0.11 -7.69
C ASN A 306 -18.64 0.43 -7.72
N GLY A 307 -19.22 0.65 -8.90
CA GLY A 307 -20.66 0.78 -9.09
C GLY A 307 -21.41 -0.55 -9.24
N LEU A 308 -20.71 -1.67 -9.49
CA LEU A 308 -21.31 -2.98 -9.78
C LEU A 308 -21.23 -3.94 -8.60
N TRP A 309 -20.05 -4.12 -7.98
CA TRP A 309 -19.86 -5.09 -6.91
C TRP A 309 -20.79 -4.86 -5.69
N PRO A 310 -21.12 -3.62 -5.26
CA PRO A 310 -22.02 -3.43 -4.13
C PRO A 310 -23.43 -3.92 -4.43
N LYS A 311 -23.88 -3.80 -5.70
CA LYS A 311 -25.20 -4.24 -6.13
C LYS A 311 -25.30 -5.77 -6.11
N VAL A 312 -24.23 -6.45 -6.53
CA VAL A 312 -24.10 -7.91 -6.41
C VAL A 312 -24.11 -8.33 -4.94
N LEU A 313 -23.29 -7.67 -4.10
CA LEU A 313 -23.19 -7.98 -2.67
C LEU A 313 -24.54 -7.85 -1.94
N LEU A 314 -25.28 -6.78 -2.24
CA LEU A 314 -26.57 -6.44 -1.64
C LEU A 314 -27.75 -7.22 -2.26
N GLY A 315 -27.54 -7.93 -3.36
CA GLY A 315 -28.57 -8.74 -4.02
C GLY A 315 -29.64 -7.91 -4.73
N PHE A 316 -29.25 -6.82 -5.42
CA PHE A 316 -30.21 -6.00 -6.18
C PHE A 316 -30.79 -6.80 -7.36
N GLU A 317 -32.12 -6.90 -7.43
CA GLU A 317 -32.82 -7.72 -8.43
C GLU A 317 -32.51 -7.33 -9.89
N ASP A 318 -32.36 -6.03 -10.16
CA ASP A 318 -32.01 -5.51 -11.50
C ASP A 318 -30.53 -5.70 -11.89
N TYR A 319 -29.71 -6.15 -10.94
CA TYR A 319 -28.26 -6.30 -11.06
C TYR A 319 -27.79 -7.67 -10.56
N PRO A 320 -28.31 -8.79 -11.12
CA PRO A 320 -27.75 -10.10 -10.85
C PRO A 320 -26.29 -10.15 -11.28
N ARG A 321 -25.52 -11.05 -10.68
CA ARG A 321 -24.07 -11.14 -10.89
C ARG A 321 -23.70 -11.28 -12.36
N GLU A 322 -24.41 -12.14 -13.09
CA GLU A 322 -24.20 -12.41 -14.52
C GLU A 322 -24.33 -11.13 -15.35
N ARG A 323 -25.35 -10.32 -15.07
CA ARG A 323 -25.55 -9.03 -15.72
C ARG A 323 -24.42 -8.05 -15.39
N CYS A 324 -23.93 -8.04 -14.15
CA CYS A 324 -22.80 -7.18 -13.78
C CYS A 324 -21.51 -7.60 -14.50
N ILE A 325 -21.29 -8.90 -14.73
CA ILE A 325 -20.17 -9.39 -15.54
C ILE A 325 -20.33 -8.90 -16.98
N GLU A 326 -21.50 -9.09 -17.61
CA GLU A 326 -21.77 -8.64 -18.97
C GLU A 326 -21.52 -7.14 -19.15
N LEU A 327 -21.96 -6.32 -18.19
CA LEU A 327 -21.74 -4.87 -18.19
C LEU A 327 -20.26 -4.52 -18.08
N ALA A 328 -19.52 -5.23 -17.23
CA ALA A 328 -18.10 -5.00 -17.05
C ALA A 328 -17.29 -5.47 -18.26
N GLU A 329 -17.65 -6.59 -18.89
CA GLU A 329 -17.03 -7.06 -20.14
C GLU A 329 -17.33 -6.10 -21.31
N THR A 330 -18.57 -5.62 -21.42
CA THR A 330 -18.95 -4.61 -22.42
C THR A 330 -18.12 -3.33 -22.26
N LEU A 331 -17.89 -2.90 -21.00
CA LEU A 331 -17.01 -1.77 -20.71
C LEU A 331 -15.57 -2.05 -21.14
N LEU A 332 -15.02 -3.21 -20.80
CA LEU A 332 -13.66 -3.59 -21.22
C LEU A 332 -13.52 -3.55 -22.74
N ASP A 333 -14.46 -4.14 -23.48
CA ASP A 333 -14.43 -4.17 -24.93
C ASP A 333 -14.59 -2.77 -25.55
N THR A 334 -15.31 -1.87 -24.87
CA THR A 334 -15.47 -0.46 -25.29
C THR A 334 -14.21 0.36 -25.05
N LEU A 335 -13.58 0.21 -23.87
CA LEU A 335 -12.40 0.98 -23.48
C LEU A 335 -11.11 0.44 -24.12
N LEU A 336 -11.08 -0.86 -24.41
CA LEU A 336 -9.93 -1.60 -24.93
C LEU A 336 -10.31 -2.40 -26.19
N PRO A 337 -10.67 -1.74 -27.30
CA PRO A 337 -10.92 -2.42 -28.56
C PRO A 337 -9.67 -3.19 -29.02
N ALA A 338 -9.89 -4.26 -29.80
CA ALA A 338 -8.82 -5.10 -30.33
C ALA A 338 -7.73 -4.26 -31.03
N GLY A 339 -6.47 -4.58 -30.73
CA GLY A 339 -5.34 -3.89 -31.34
C GLY A 339 -5.27 -4.20 -32.83
N ALA A 340 -4.79 -3.24 -33.63
CA ALA A 340 -4.43 -3.56 -35.01
C ALA A 340 -3.33 -4.64 -34.97
N ALA A 341 -3.63 -5.85 -35.44
CA ALA A 341 -2.69 -6.96 -35.44
C ALA A 341 -1.34 -6.51 -36.01
N ARG A 342 -0.28 -6.51 -35.19
CA ARG A 342 1.08 -6.32 -35.71
C ARG A 342 1.37 -7.51 -36.62
N ALA A 343 1.44 -7.25 -37.93
CA ALA A 343 1.94 -8.22 -38.88
C ALA A 343 3.30 -8.73 -38.39
N ALA A 344 3.41 -10.03 -38.16
CA ALA A 344 4.67 -10.65 -37.78
C ALA A 344 5.75 -10.24 -38.80
N PRO A 345 6.94 -9.79 -38.38
CA PRO A 345 8.01 -9.49 -39.32
C PRO A 345 8.31 -10.75 -40.12
N PRO A 346 8.52 -10.65 -41.46
CA PRO A 346 8.80 -11.81 -42.27
C PRO A 346 10.07 -12.48 -41.75
N VAL A 347 9.96 -13.78 -41.47
CA VAL A 347 11.12 -14.61 -41.13
C VAL A 347 12.08 -14.55 -42.32
N ALA A 348 13.21 -13.85 -42.13
CA ALA A 348 14.27 -13.84 -43.12
C ALA A 348 14.77 -15.28 -43.32
N ARG A 349 14.64 -15.78 -44.54
CA ARG A 349 15.19 -17.08 -44.98
C ARG A 349 16.64 -16.94 -45.37
#